data_AF-A0A4Q4VIP5-F1
#
_entry.id   AF-A0A4Q4VIP5-F1
#
_cell.length_a   1.000
_cell.length_b   1.000
_cell.length_c   1.000
_cell.angle_alpha   90.00
_cell.angle_beta   90.00
_cell.angle_gamma   90.00
#
_symmetry.space_group_name_H-M   'P 1'
#
loop_
_entity.id
_entity.type
_entity.pdbx_description
1 polymer ?
#
loop_
_entity_poly.entity_id
_entity_poly.type
_entity_poly.pdbx_seq_one_letter_code
_entity_poly.pdbx_strand_id
1 'polypeptide(L)'
;MTIDWRGEICRFLGKPSGLTDDEILDALEATSDHIKEMKRLKTSEFAQPNPPRFQVIHQIHCAAFKDESGLYEDPPWVVESGPYMAHLRGSHSIRNFDLYLEQNKEITFIVYLQFECCGKAPPTDDATNNRARRELSPDDLLVGEYVSIISEELRSAFVELSESALSGIIHPDFDADSGDQISSPYLWWFHRRAEIETAKSQLGPSFQRQLSVFQEYLESSLGDEWEAVESLLGRKRIIAEYLDYLFARALADVSGSHKCSMLTASRFRMNYASRSGKAIAQR
;
A
#
# COMPACT_ATOMS: atom_id res chain seq x y z
N MET A 1 4.24 29.07 41.54
CA MET A 1 3.07 29.47 40.74
C MET A 1 2.13 28.30 40.71
N THR A 2 0.93 28.45 41.27
CA THR A 2 -0.12 27.43 41.26
C THR A 2 -1.12 27.82 40.18
N ILE A 3 -1.25 27.00 39.14
CA ILE A 3 -2.21 27.23 38.07
C ILE A 3 -3.60 26.92 38.61
N ASP A 4 -4.52 27.87 38.51
CA ASP A 4 -5.93 27.67 38.83
C ASP A 4 -6.62 26.90 37.69
N TRP A 5 -6.42 25.59 37.68
CA TRP A 5 -6.99 24.68 36.69
C TRP A 5 -8.53 24.75 36.65
N ARG A 6 -9.19 25.06 37.77
CA ARG A 6 -10.65 25.20 37.82
C ARG A 6 -11.11 26.44 37.07
N GLY A 7 -10.44 27.57 37.30
CA GLY A 7 -10.69 28.82 36.59
C GLY A 7 -10.46 28.70 35.07
N GLU A 8 -9.46 27.93 34.65
CA GLU A 8 -9.19 27.63 33.23
C GLU A 8 -10.33 26.81 32.60
N ILE A 9 -10.79 25.76 33.27
CA ILE A 9 -11.89 24.89 32.79
C ILE A 9 -13.19 25.70 32.69
N CYS A 10 -13.55 26.45 33.72
CA CYS A 10 -14.74 27.30 33.68
C CYS A 10 -14.69 28.32 32.53
N ARG A 11 -13.52 28.91 32.26
CA ARG A 11 -13.33 29.82 31.14
C ARG A 11 -13.52 29.14 29.79
N PHE A 12 -12.96 27.95 29.60
CA PHE A 12 -13.14 27.15 28.39
C PHE A 12 -14.63 26.83 28.14
N LEU A 13 -15.38 26.52 29.20
CA LEU A 13 -16.81 26.25 29.14
C LEU A 13 -17.68 27.52 29.02
N GLY A 14 -17.10 28.72 29.07
CA GLY A 14 -17.83 29.98 29.09
C GLY A 14 -18.68 30.18 30.36
N LYS A 15 -18.27 29.59 31.49
CA LYS A 15 -18.99 29.57 32.76
C LYS A 15 -18.24 30.34 33.87
N PRO A 16 -18.96 30.85 34.90
CA PRO A 16 -18.32 31.46 36.06
C PRO A 16 -17.53 30.45 36.90
N SER A 17 -16.50 30.90 37.61
CA SER A 17 -15.60 30.07 38.43
C SER A 17 -16.21 29.54 39.74
N GLY A 18 -17.41 30.00 40.10
CA GLY A 18 -18.12 29.63 41.34
C GLY A 18 -19.08 28.45 41.23
N LEU A 19 -19.05 27.70 40.12
CA LEU A 19 -19.88 26.50 39.93
C LEU A 19 -19.46 25.37 40.88
N THR A 20 -20.39 24.47 41.20
CA THR A 20 -20.08 23.22 41.91
C THR A 20 -19.36 22.22 40.98
N ASP A 21 -18.76 21.18 41.55
CA ASP A 21 -18.04 20.16 40.76
C ASP A 21 -19.00 19.44 39.80
N ASP A 22 -20.21 19.13 40.25
CA ASP A 22 -21.24 18.46 39.44
C ASP A 22 -21.66 19.33 38.24
N GLU A 23 -21.86 20.63 38.46
CA GLU A 23 -22.21 21.58 37.40
C GLU A 23 -21.10 21.75 36.35
N ILE A 24 -19.83 21.60 36.77
CA ILE A 24 -18.68 21.64 35.87
C ILE A 24 -18.61 20.34 35.05
N LEU A 25 -18.86 19.19 35.67
CA LEU A 25 -18.87 17.90 35.00
C LEU A 25 -19.98 17.82 33.95
N ASP A 26 -21.19 18.25 34.29
CA ASP A 26 -22.33 18.30 33.35
C ASP A 26 -22.02 19.23 32.16
N ALA A 27 -21.40 20.39 32.43
CA ALA A 27 -21.01 21.33 31.39
C ALA A 27 -19.88 20.78 30.48
N LEU A 28 -18.94 20.02 31.04
CA LEU A 28 -17.90 19.32 30.27
C LEU A 28 -18.50 18.25 29.36
N GLU A 29 -19.43 17.44 29.88
CA GLU A 29 -20.10 16.40 29.11
C GLU A 29 -20.91 17.01 27.95
N ALA A 30 -21.72 18.03 28.24
CA ALA A 30 -22.49 18.75 27.21
C ALA A 30 -21.58 19.39 26.14
N THR A 31 -20.45 19.97 26.54
CA THR A 31 -19.49 20.58 25.60
C THR A 31 -18.78 19.51 24.77
N SER A 32 -18.43 18.38 25.38
CA SER A 32 -17.84 17.23 24.68
C SER A 32 -18.79 16.67 23.61
N ASP A 33 -20.06 16.49 23.96
CA ASP A 33 -21.07 16.00 23.03
C ASP A 33 -21.37 17.02 21.93
N HIS A 34 -21.38 18.31 22.24
CA HIS A 34 -21.51 19.35 21.24
C HIS A 34 -20.31 19.38 20.27
N ILE A 35 -19.08 19.17 20.75
CA ILE A 35 -17.89 19.06 19.90
C ILE A 35 -17.96 17.81 19.02
N LYS A 36 -18.42 16.67 19.55
CA LYS A 36 -18.63 15.44 18.76
C LYS A 36 -19.67 15.67 17.66
N GLU A 37 -20.78 16.32 17.98
CA GLU A 37 -21.85 16.59 17.03
C GLU A 37 -21.43 17.61 15.97
N MET A 38 -20.74 18.68 16.34
CA MET A 38 -20.16 19.61 15.38
C MET A 38 -19.12 18.96 14.46
N LYS A 39 -18.33 18.00 14.97
CA LYS A 39 -17.42 17.21 14.12
C LYS A 39 -18.20 16.36 13.13
N ARG A 40 -19.28 15.69 13.57
CA ARG A 40 -20.16 14.90 12.69
C ARG A 40 -20.80 15.75 11.60
N LEU A 41 -21.33 16.92 11.96
CA LEU A 41 -21.97 17.85 11.02
C LEU A 41 -20.96 18.46 10.03
N LYS A 42 -19.74 18.81 10.48
CA LYS A 42 -18.67 19.27 9.59
C LYS A 42 -18.23 18.21 8.58
N THR A 43 -18.31 16.93 8.93
CA THR A 43 -18.02 15.83 8.00
C THR A 43 -19.16 15.60 6.99
N SER A 44 -20.39 16.04 7.31
CA SER A 44 -21.61 15.65 6.58
C SER A 44 -22.12 16.64 5.54
N GLU A 45 -21.97 17.96 5.72
CA GLU A 45 -22.74 18.92 4.88
C GLU A 45 -21.96 19.63 3.77
N PHE A 46 -20.62 19.74 3.81
CA PHE A 46 -19.89 20.53 2.80
C PHE A 46 -18.48 20.05 2.44
N ALA A 47 -18.02 18.90 2.94
CA ALA A 47 -16.77 18.34 2.47
C ALA A 47 -17.05 17.70 1.10
N GLN A 48 -16.55 18.31 0.00
CA GLN A 48 -16.29 17.49 -1.17
C GLN A 48 -15.39 16.35 -0.67
N PRO A 49 -15.75 15.08 -0.90
CA PRO A 49 -14.89 13.99 -0.49
C PRO A 49 -13.53 14.25 -1.14
N ASN A 50 -12.49 14.29 -0.31
CA ASN A 50 -11.12 14.40 -0.79
C ASN A 50 -10.92 13.37 -1.91
N PRO A 51 -10.19 13.74 -2.98
CA PRO A 51 -10.02 12.83 -4.10
C PRO A 51 -9.43 11.50 -3.60
N PRO A 52 -9.92 10.36 -4.13
CA PRO A 52 -9.39 9.05 -3.75
C PRO A 52 -7.88 9.02 -4.00
N ARG A 53 -7.14 8.42 -3.07
CA ARG A 53 -5.68 8.23 -3.22
C ARG A 53 -5.27 6.85 -2.74
N PHE A 54 -4.08 6.43 -3.15
CA PHE A 54 -3.41 5.27 -2.58
C PHE A 54 -2.39 5.69 -1.52
N GLN A 55 -1.96 4.72 -0.72
CA GLN A 55 -0.86 4.89 0.22
C GLN A 55 0.12 3.73 0.08
N VAL A 56 1.42 4.03 0.02
CA VAL A 56 2.47 3.02 0.14
C VAL A 56 2.87 2.92 1.61
N ILE A 57 2.88 1.70 2.16
CA ILE A 57 3.33 1.40 3.52
C ILE A 57 4.49 0.40 3.43
N HIS A 58 5.57 0.72 4.12
CA HIS A 58 6.76 -0.10 4.19
C HIS A 58 6.66 -0.99 5.43
N GLN A 59 6.49 -2.28 5.20
CA GLN A 59 6.42 -3.30 6.25
C GLN A 59 7.80 -3.91 6.43
N ILE A 60 8.43 -3.68 7.59
CA ILE A 60 9.76 -4.20 7.89
C ILE A 60 9.62 -5.37 8.86
N HIS A 61 10.08 -6.55 8.45
CA HIS A 61 10.28 -7.70 9.32
C HIS A 61 11.78 -7.88 9.61
N CYS A 62 12.14 -7.88 10.90
CA CYS A 62 13.51 -8.14 11.32
C CYS A 62 13.64 -9.56 11.85
N ALA A 63 14.41 -10.41 11.16
CA ALA A 63 14.58 -11.79 11.59
C ALA A 63 15.32 -11.93 12.95
N ALA A 64 16.05 -10.89 13.37
CA ALA A 64 16.67 -10.83 14.70
C ALA A 64 15.65 -10.55 15.82
N PHE A 65 14.54 -9.87 15.49
CA PHE A 65 13.45 -9.53 16.41
C PHE A 65 12.14 -10.11 15.87
N LYS A 66 11.96 -11.43 16.07
CA LYS A 66 10.91 -12.23 15.42
C LYS A 66 9.47 -11.78 15.67
N ASP A 67 9.23 -11.05 16.76
CA ASP A 67 7.88 -10.66 17.19
C ASP A 67 7.50 -9.22 16.81
N GLU A 68 8.39 -8.47 16.13
CA GLU A 68 8.13 -7.06 15.77
C GLU A 68 8.20 -6.86 14.25
N SER A 69 7.03 -6.84 13.60
CA SER A 69 6.88 -6.24 12.27
C SER A 69 6.43 -4.80 12.43
N GLY A 70 7.20 -3.85 11.88
CA GLY A 70 6.85 -2.43 11.91
C GLY A 70 6.24 -1.96 10.60
N LEU A 71 5.21 -1.12 10.68
CA LEU A 71 4.63 -0.40 9.55
C LEU A 71 5.12 1.05 9.56
N TYR A 72 5.55 1.54 8.39
CA TYR A 72 6.16 2.86 8.23
C TYR A 72 5.62 3.55 6.97
N GLU A 73 5.38 4.84 7.06
CA GLU A 73 4.96 5.65 5.91
C GLU A 73 6.13 5.91 4.95
N ASP A 74 7.31 6.15 5.51
CA ASP A 74 8.51 6.47 4.72
C ASP A 74 9.28 5.22 4.29
N PRO A 75 10.00 5.31 3.15
CA PRO A 75 10.94 4.28 2.74
C PRO A 75 12.00 4.00 3.81
N PRO A 76 12.35 2.72 4.05
CA PRO A 76 13.38 2.39 5.01
C PRO A 76 14.77 2.73 4.48
N TRP A 77 15.74 2.85 5.38
CA TRP A 77 17.15 2.96 5.04
C TRP A 77 17.99 1.90 5.75
N VAL A 78 19.07 1.49 5.11
CA VAL A 78 20.03 0.53 5.66
C VAL A 78 20.91 1.22 6.69
N VAL A 79 21.10 0.56 7.84
CA VAL A 79 22.05 0.97 8.87
C VAL A 79 23.08 -0.12 9.08
N GLU A 80 24.34 0.27 9.33
CA GLU A 80 25.47 -0.61 9.63
C GLU A 80 25.37 -1.19 11.05
N SER A 81 24.27 -1.87 11.34
CA SER A 81 24.02 -2.54 12.61
C SER A 81 23.39 -3.90 12.37
N GLY A 82 23.44 -4.78 13.38
CA GLY A 82 22.91 -6.13 13.29
C GLY A 82 23.73 -7.06 12.37
N PRO A 83 23.23 -8.29 12.13
CA PRO A 83 23.85 -9.25 11.23
C PRO A 83 24.09 -8.67 9.83
N TYR A 84 25.26 -8.97 9.26
CA TYR A 84 25.66 -8.57 7.91
C TYR A 84 25.70 -7.06 7.63
N MET A 85 25.63 -6.20 8.67
CA MET A 85 25.54 -4.73 8.52
C MET A 85 24.36 -4.30 7.64
N ALA A 86 23.28 -5.08 7.68
CA ALA A 86 22.16 -5.00 6.75
C ALA A 86 20.83 -4.93 7.52
N HIS A 87 20.75 -4.10 8.54
CA HIS A 87 19.53 -3.86 9.29
C HIS A 87 18.78 -2.65 8.73
N LEU A 88 17.45 -2.71 8.68
CA LEU A 88 16.61 -1.63 8.18
C LEU A 88 16.01 -0.81 9.31
N ARG A 89 15.94 0.49 9.12
CA ARG A 89 15.14 1.41 9.96
C ARG A 89 14.13 2.14 9.10
N GLY A 90 12.95 2.38 9.67
CA GLY A 90 11.93 3.24 9.09
C GLY A 90 11.68 4.47 9.95
N SER A 91 11.12 5.51 9.33
CA SER A 91 10.58 6.71 9.99
C SER A 91 9.06 6.74 9.88
N HIS A 92 8.40 7.56 10.72
CA HIS A 92 6.94 7.68 10.78
C HIS A 92 6.23 6.32 10.93
N SER A 93 6.44 5.70 12.09
CA SER A 93 5.84 4.40 12.42
C SER A 93 4.34 4.51 12.69
N ILE A 94 3.57 3.66 12.03
CA ILE A 94 2.12 3.53 12.23
C ILE A 94 1.89 2.52 13.37
N ARG A 95 1.59 3.04 14.56
CA ARG A 95 1.38 2.20 15.77
C ARG A 95 -0.04 1.65 15.89
N ASN A 96 -1.02 2.43 15.47
CA ASN A 96 -2.42 2.04 15.47
C ASN A 96 -2.97 2.22 14.06
N PHE A 97 -3.05 1.10 13.35
CA PHE A 97 -3.43 1.06 11.94
C PHE A 97 -4.89 1.45 11.73
N ASP A 98 -5.80 1.01 12.62
CA ASP A 98 -7.21 1.37 12.55
C ASP A 98 -7.40 2.89 12.69
N LEU A 99 -6.72 3.52 13.67
CA LEU A 99 -6.76 4.96 13.84
C LEU A 99 -6.17 5.71 12.64
N TYR A 100 -5.11 5.17 12.03
CA TYR A 100 -4.52 5.74 10.82
C TYR A 100 -5.54 5.75 9.66
N LEU A 101 -6.26 4.65 9.43
CA LEU A 101 -7.32 4.59 8.42
C LEU A 101 -8.50 5.50 8.76
N GLU A 102 -8.86 5.63 10.04
CA GLU A 102 -9.90 6.56 10.49
C GLU A 102 -9.55 8.02 10.19
N GLN A 103 -8.27 8.38 10.26
CA GLN A 103 -7.77 9.73 9.98
C GLN A 103 -7.61 10.02 8.49
N ASN A 104 -7.49 8.99 7.65
CA ASN A 104 -7.17 9.10 6.22
C ASN A 104 -8.24 8.40 5.38
N LYS A 105 -9.48 8.88 5.45
CA LYS A 105 -10.66 8.27 4.80
C LYS A 105 -10.61 8.30 3.27
N GLU A 106 -9.72 9.12 2.70
CA GLU A 106 -9.48 9.19 1.26
C GLU A 106 -8.59 8.06 0.72
N ILE A 107 -7.98 7.24 1.59
CA ILE A 107 -7.18 6.08 1.17
C ILE A 107 -8.12 4.98 0.68
N THR A 108 -7.96 4.58 -0.57
CA THR A 108 -8.82 3.58 -1.21
C THR A 108 -8.20 2.20 -1.28
N PHE A 109 -6.88 2.15 -1.36
CA PHE A 109 -6.08 0.94 -1.18
C PHE A 109 -4.70 1.28 -0.64
N ILE A 110 -4.05 0.28 -0.08
CA ILE A 110 -2.69 0.36 0.44
C ILE A 110 -1.80 -0.59 -0.33
N VAL A 111 -0.64 -0.11 -0.74
CA VAL A 111 0.44 -0.92 -1.29
C VAL A 111 1.41 -1.22 -0.16
N TYR A 112 1.60 -2.50 0.15
CA TYR A 112 2.58 -2.94 1.12
C TYR A 112 3.87 -3.36 0.41
N LEU A 113 4.97 -2.71 0.75
CA LEU A 113 6.33 -3.13 0.38
C LEU A 113 6.94 -3.87 1.57
N GLN A 114 7.20 -5.16 1.40
CA GLN A 114 7.64 -6.05 2.47
C GLN A 114 9.15 -6.22 2.46
N PHE A 115 9.82 -5.77 3.51
CA PHE A 115 11.27 -5.90 3.65
C PHE A 115 11.62 -6.92 4.72
N GLU A 116 12.66 -7.72 4.46
CA GLU A 116 13.23 -8.65 5.45
C GLU A 116 14.70 -8.32 5.69
N CYS A 117 15.07 -8.05 6.95
CA CYS A 117 16.45 -7.79 7.32
C CYS A 117 16.97 -8.79 8.37
N CYS A 118 18.30 -8.89 8.49
CA CYS A 118 19.01 -9.73 9.47
C CYS A 118 18.82 -11.25 9.35
N GLY A 119 18.03 -11.76 8.40
CA GLY A 119 17.71 -13.19 8.26
C GLY A 119 18.62 -13.97 7.32
N LYS A 120 19.08 -13.33 6.23
CA LYS A 120 19.92 -13.97 5.20
C LYS A 120 21.14 -13.11 4.95
N ALA A 121 22.26 -13.76 4.64
CA ALA A 121 23.41 -13.06 4.11
C ALA A 121 23.00 -12.39 2.79
N PRO A 122 23.38 -11.13 2.55
CA PRO A 122 23.14 -10.48 1.27
C PRO A 122 23.74 -11.34 0.14
N PRO A 123 23.12 -11.40 -1.04
CA PRO A 123 23.67 -12.14 -2.17
C PRO A 123 25.07 -11.57 -2.51
N THR A 124 26.11 -12.33 -2.17
CA THR A 124 27.48 -12.07 -2.60
C THR A 124 27.62 -12.55 -4.02
N ASP A 125 27.86 -11.64 -4.97
CA ASP A 125 28.32 -12.05 -6.30
C ASP A 125 29.75 -12.58 -6.17
N ASP A 126 29.89 -13.90 -6.05
CA ASP A 126 31.17 -14.58 -6.12
C ASP A 126 31.72 -14.52 -7.55
N ALA A 127 32.57 -13.52 -7.83
CA ALA A 127 33.74 -13.63 -8.72
C ALA A 127 34.45 -12.27 -8.86
N THR A 128 35.09 -11.78 -7.80
CA THR A 128 36.40 -11.09 -7.88
C THR A 128 36.79 -10.60 -6.49
N ASN A 129 38.03 -10.92 -6.11
CA ASN A 129 38.69 -10.45 -4.89
C ASN A 129 38.82 -8.91 -4.87
N ASN A 130 37.74 -8.20 -4.56
CA ASN A 130 37.81 -6.81 -4.13
C ASN A 130 36.99 -6.64 -2.86
N ARG A 131 37.69 -6.35 -1.76
CA ARG A 131 37.16 -6.08 -0.41
C ARG A 131 36.40 -4.75 -0.33
N ALA A 132 35.75 -4.31 -1.40
CA ALA A 132 34.78 -3.24 -1.31
C ALA A 132 33.48 -3.86 -0.81
N ARG A 133 33.12 -3.57 0.45
CA ARG A 133 31.76 -3.89 0.94
C ARG A 133 30.79 -3.21 -0.02
N ARG A 134 29.95 -3.98 -0.71
CA ARG A 134 28.85 -3.42 -1.49
C ARG A 134 27.94 -2.68 -0.51
N GLU A 135 27.71 -1.40 -0.76
CA GLU A 135 26.67 -0.65 -0.07
C GLU A 135 25.34 -1.29 -0.44
N LEU A 136 24.65 -1.85 0.55
CA LEU A 136 23.34 -2.45 0.36
C LEU A 136 22.31 -1.34 0.24
N SER A 137 21.44 -1.46 -0.76
CA SER A 137 20.25 -0.64 -0.86
C SER A 137 19.08 -1.31 -0.13
N PRO A 138 18.07 -0.56 0.32
CA PRO A 138 16.84 -1.14 0.87
C PRO A 138 16.16 -2.12 -0.10
N ASP A 139 16.26 -1.85 -1.40
CA ASP A 139 15.70 -2.69 -2.47
C ASP A 139 16.31 -4.10 -2.50
N ASP A 140 17.57 -4.26 -2.08
CA ASP A 140 18.22 -5.57 -1.97
C ASP A 140 17.56 -6.45 -0.87
N LEU A 141 16.79 -5.84 0.03
CA LEU A 141 16.12 -6.46 1.18
C LEU A 141 14.58 -6.51 1.02
N LEU A 142 14.05 -6.03 -0.10
CA LEU A 142 12.63 -6.10 -0.46
C LEU A 142 12.29 -7.53 -0.92
N VAL A 143 11.36 -8.18 -0.22
CA VAL A 143 11.00 -9.59 -0.43
C VAL A 143 9.64 -9.79 -1.09
N GLY A 144 8.78 -8.77 -1.10
CA GLY A 144 7.45 -8.87 -1.67
C GLY A 144 6.72 -7.54 -1.74
N GLU A 145 5.67 -7.53 -2.55
CA GLU A 145 4.76 -6.41 -2.72
C GLU A 145 3.33 -6.94 -2.89
N TYR A 146 2.37 -6.37 -2.16
CA TYR A 146 0.96 -6.67 -2.34
C TYR A 146 0.09 -5.44 -2.08
N VAL A 147 -1.10 -5.41 -2.68
CA VAL A 147 -2.11 -4.37 -2.47
C VAL A 147 -3.21 -4.90 -1.57
N SER A 148 -3.66 -4.09 -0.62
CA SER A 148 -4.87 -4.32 0.16
C SER A 148 -5.93 -3.28 -0.16
N ILE A 149 -7.11 -3.73 -0.58
CA ILE A 149 -8.25 -2.85 -0.89
C ILE A 149 -8.92 -2.43 0.42
N ILE A 150 -9.05 -1.12 0.64
CA ILE A 150 -9.67 -0.55 1.85
C ILE A 150 -11.08 -0.04 1.54
N SER A 151 -11.27 0.57 0.37
CA SER A 151 -12.56 1.12 -0.04
C SER A 151 -13.44 0.05 -0.69
N GLU A 152 -14.66 -0.08 -0.16
CA GLU A 152 -15.71 -0.94 -0.75
C GLU A 152 -16.11 -0.49 -2.16
N GLU A 153 -15.98 0.81 -2.45
CA GLU A 153 -16.25 1.35 -3.78
C GLU A 153 -15.22 0.88 -4.80
N LEU A 154 -13.94 0.85 -4.42
CA LEU A 154 -12.89 0.31 -5.28
C LEU A 154 -13.04 -1.21 -5.47
N ARG A 155 -13.43 -1.92 -4.41
CA ARG A 155 -13.73 -3.36 -4.49
C ARG A 155 -14.83 -3.64 -5.51
N SER A 156 -15.96 -2.94 -5.38
CA SER A 156 -17.08 -3.05 -6.32
C SER A 156 -16.66 -2.73 -7.75
N ALA A 157 -15.82 -1.71 -7.94
CA ALA A 157 -15.26 -1.38 -9.25
C ALA A 157 -14.39 -2.50 -9.83
N PHE A 158 -13.59 -3.19 -9.01
CA PHE A 158 -12.81 -4.34 -9.45
C PHE A 158 -13.67 -5.56 -9.80
N VAL A 159 -14.73 -5.83 -9.03
CA VAL A 159 -15.69 -6.91 -9.35
C VAL A 159 -16.31 -6.67 -10.73
N GLU A 160 -16.87 -5.47 -10.97
CA GLU A 160 -17.47 -5.14 -12.27
C GLU A 160 -16.43 -5.12 -13.42
N LEU A 161 -15.21 -4.66 -13.14
CA LEU A 161 -14.11 -4.73 -14.11
C LEU A 161 -13.73 -6.17 -14.43
N SER A 162 -13.76 -7.07 -13.45
CA SER A 162 -13.38 -8.47 -13.63
C SER A 162 -14.33 -9.22 -14.56
N GLU A 163 -15.64 -9.00 -14.39
CA GLU A 163 -16.70 -9.58 -15.22
C GLU A 163 -16.61 -9.12 -16.68
N SER A 164 -16.21 -7.86 -16.89
CA SER A 164 -16.21 -7.22 -18.21
C SER A 164 -14.89 -7.35 -18.97
N ALA A 165 -13.73 -7.25 -18.31
CA ALA A 165 -12.41 -7.16 -18.95
C ALA A 165 -11.46 -8.33 -18.64
N LEU A 166 -11.65 -9.03 -17.52
CA LEU A 166 -10.69 -10.04 -17.04
C LEU A 166 -11.15 -11.49 -17.30
N SER A 167 -12.31 -11.65 -17.94
CA SER A 167 -12.81 -12.93 -18.42
C SER A 167 -11.75 -13.75 -19.17
N GLY A 168 -11.62 -15.03 -18.77
CA GLY A 168 -10.77 -16.02 -19.45
C GLY A 168 -9.27 -15.92 -19.17
N ILE A 169 -8.85 -15.16 -18.15
CA ILE A 169 -7.48 -15.17 -17.61
C ILE A 169 -7.51 -15.38 -16.10
N ILE A 170 -6.34 -15.73 -15.53
CA ILE A 170 -6.19 -15.76 -14.08
C ILE A 170 -6.05 -14.31 -13.59
N HIS A 171 -6.94 -13.91 -12.69
CA HIS A 171 -6.90 -12.63 -12.00
C HIS A 171 -7.19 -12.85 -10.50
N PRO A 172 -6.88 -11.87 -9.64
CA PRO A 172 -7.23 -11.92 -8.24
C PRO A 172 -8.75 -12.07 -8.07
N ASP A 173 -9.14 -12.76 -7.02
CA ASP A 173 -10.54 -12.75 -6.60
C ASP A 173 -10.79 -11.47 -5.81
N PHE A 174 -11.75 -10.68 -6.26
CA PHE A 174 -12.07 -9.37 -5.69
C PHE A 174 -13.27 -9.42 -4.74
N ASP A 175 -13.90 -10.58 -4.60
CA ASP A 175 -15.00 -10.76 -3.66
C ASP A 175 -14.52 -10.62 -2.21
N ALA A 176 -15.41 -10.15 -1.34
CA ALA A 176 -15.10 -9.81 0.05
C ALA A 176 -14.62 -11.01 0.90
N ASP A 177 -14.90 -12.24 0.45
CA ASP A 177 -14.61 -13.47 1.20
C ASP A 177 -13.23 -14.07 0.90
N SER A 178 -12.52 -13.54 -0.11
CA SER A 178 -11.40 -14.24 -0.77
C SER A 178 -10.01 -13.81 -0.30
N GLY A 179 -9.95 -12.94 0.71
CA GLY A 179 -8.72 -12.32 1.20
C GLY A 179 -8.37 -11.07 0.41
N ASP A 180 -8.25 -9.95 1.11
CA ASP A 180 -8.16 -8.60 0.52
C ASP A 180 -6.83 -8.28 -0.16
N GLN A 181 -6.03 -9.28 -0.55
CA GLN A 181 -4.63 -9.08 -0.94
C GLN A 181 -4.38 -9.46 -2.40
N ILE A 182 -3.96 -8.46 -3.18
CA ILE A 182 -3.53 -8.63 -4.56
C ILE A 182 -2.01 -8.59 -4.61
N SER A 183 -1.39 -9.74 -4.89
CA SER A 183 0.08 -9.82 -4.96
C SER A 183 0.63 -9.28 -6.29
N SER A 184 1.75 -8.57 -6.22
CA SER A 184 2.61 -8.23 -7.36
C SER A 184 3.08 -9.52 -8.07
N PRO A 185 3.24 -9.54 -9.42
CA PRO A 185 3.48 -8.41 -10.34
C PRO A 185 2.30 -7.95 -11.20
N TYR A 186 1.05 -8.17 -10.75
CA TYR A 186 -0.17 -7.67 -11.41
C TYR A 186 -0.28 -7.98 -12.92
N LEU A 187 0.24 -9.13 -13.37
CA LEU A 187 0.31 -9.51 -14.80
C LEU A 187 -1.04 -9.47 -15.50
N TRP A 188 -2.11 -9.79 -14.78
CA TRP A 188 -3.49 -9.72 -15.27
C TRP A 188 -3.85 -8.32 -15.78
N TRP A 189 -3.36 -7.26 -15.12
CA TRP A 189 -3.55 -5.88 -15.56
C TRP A 189 -2.76 -5.62 -16.85
N PHE A 190 -1.46 -5.95 -16.85
CA PHE A 190 -0.60 -5.80 -18.03
C PHE A 190 -1.19 -6.46 -19.28
N HIS A 191 -1.70 -7.67 -19.14
CA HIS A 191 -2.26 -8.46 -20.24
C HIS A 191 -3.61 -7.98 -20.76
N ARG A 192 -4.36 -7.25 -19.94
CA ARG A 192 -5.70 -6.77 -20.28
C ARG A 192 -5.80 -5.25 -20.33
N ARG A 193 -4.69 -4.51 -20.45
CA ARG A 193 -4.70 -3.03 -20.41
C ARG A 193 -5.71 -2.42 -21.38
N ALA A 194 -5.78 -2.91 -22.61
CA ALA A 194 -6.71 -2.37 -23.61
C ALA A 194 -8.18 -2.67 -23.29
N GLU A 195 -8.47 -3.89 -22.85
CA GLU A 195 -9.81 -4.31 -22.41
C GLU A 195 -10.23 -3.57 -21.14
N ILE A 196 -9.31 -3.39 -20.18
CA ILE A 196 -9.52 -2.63 -18.95
C ILE A 196 -9.83 -1.18 -19.25
N GLU A 197 -9.08 -0.49 -20.12
CA GLU A 197 -9.40 0.89 -20.50
C GLU A 197 -10.79 1.01 -21.14
N THR A 198 -11.12 0.06 -22.01
CA THR A 198 -12.43 0.02 -22.67
C THR A 198 -13.55 -0.18 -21.66
N ALA A 199 -13.43 -1.17 -20.78
CA ALA A 199 -14.42 -1.46 -19.74
C ALA A 199 -14.54 -0.30 -18.75
N LYS A 200 -13.41 0.23 -18.26
CA LYS A 200 -13.35 1.39 -17.37
C LYS A 200 -14.12 2.58 -17.94
N SER A 201 -13.99 2.88 -19.24
CA SER A 201 -14.72 3.99 -19.88
C SER A 201 -16.26 3.84 -19.86
N GLN A 202 -16.75 2.62 -19.67
CA GLN A 202 -18.18 2.28 -19.62
C GLN A 202 -18.73 2.29 -18.19
N LEU A 203 -17.85 2.24 -17.17
CA LEU A 203 -18.22 2.27 -15.76
C LEU A 203 -18.70 3.66 -15.33
N GLY A 204 -19.39 3.73 -14.19
CA GLY A 204 -19.78 5.01 -13.59
C GLY A 204 -18.59 5.92 -13.24
N PRO A 205 -18.75 7.26 -13.22
CA PRO A 205 -17.65 8.20 -12.96
C PRO A 205 -16.90 7.96 -11.64
N SER A 206 -17.59 7.41 -10.64
CA SER A 206 -16.95 7.11 -9.36
C SER A 206 -15.99 5.91 -9.45
N PHE A 207 -16.41 4.82 -10.10
CA PHE A 207 -15.56 3.66 -10.35
C PHE A 207 -14.39 4.00 -11.25
N GLN A 208 -14.62 4.84 -12.27
CA GLN A 208 -13.54 5.36 -13.11
C GLN A 208 -12.46 6.09 -12.30
N ARG A 209 -12.86 6.95 -11.35
CA ARG A 209 -11.92 7.65 -10.47
C ARG A 209 -11.13 6.66 -9.60
N GLN A 210 -11.81 5.70 -8.97
CA GLN A 210 -11.19 4.69 -8.12
C GLN A 210 -10.14 3.85 -8.89
N LEU A 211 -10.51 3.33 -10.06
CA LEU A 211 -9.62 2.54 -10.90
C LEU A 211 -8.47 3.37 -11.50
N SER A 212 -8.69 4.67 -11.75
CA SER A 212 -7.62 5.56 -12.22
C SER A 212 -6.51 5.72 -11.20
N VAL A 213 -6.85 5.77 -9.91
CA VAL A 213 -5.85 5.84 -8.82
C VAL A 213 -5.01 4.56 -8.76
N PHE A 214 -5.64 3.39 -8.98
CA PHE A 214 -4.91 2.13 -9.06
C PHE A 214 -3.98 2.05 -10.27
N GLN A 215 -4.48 2.48 -11.42
CA GLN A 215 -3.70 2.59 -12.64
C GLN A 215 -2.51 3.55 -12.49
N GLU A 216 -2.71 4.71 -11.87
CA GLU A 216 -1.64 5.68 -11.58
C GLU A 216 -0.52 5.02 -10.75
N TYR A 217 -0.88 4.23 -9.74
CA TYR A 217 0.11 3.45 -8.99
C TYR A 217 0.89 2.51 -9.90
N LEU A 218 0.20 1.68 -10.70
CA LEU A 218 0.86 0.72 -11.60
C LEU A 218 1.76 1.40 -12.64
N GLU A 219 1.32 2.50 -13.25
CA GLU A 219 2.11 3.26 -14.22
C GLU A 219 3.34 3.88 -13.56
N SER A 220 3.21 4.44 -12.36
CA SER A 220 4.33 5.04 -11.63
C SER A 220 5.37 4.01 -11.18
N SER A 221 4.94 2.76 -10.96
CA SER A 221 5.71 1.73 -10.28
C SER A 221 6.29 0.69 -11.23
N LEU A 222 5.57 0.37 -12.31
CA LEU A 222 5.88 -0.68 -13.30
C LEU A 222 5.92 -0.17 -14.74
N GLY A 223 5.63 1.12 -14.99
CA GLY A 223 5.58 1.69 -16.35
C GLY A 223 6.86 1.45 -17.16
N ASP A 224 8.03 1.75 -16.55
CA ASP A 224 9.34 1.54 -17.19
C ASP A 224 9.60 0.05 -17.49
N GLU A 225 9.19 -0.84 -16.59
CA GLU A 225 9.32 -2.30 -16.76
C GLU A 225 8.44 -2.77 -17.92
N TRP A 226 7.18 -2.35 -17.94
CA TRP A 226 6.23 -2.69 -19.00
C TRP A 226 6.68 -2.17 -20.36
N GLU A 227 7.22 -0.96 -20.44
CA GLU A 227 7.78 -0.41 -21.69
C GLU A 227 8.97 -1.26 -22.17
N ALA A 228 9.86 -1.68 -21.25
CA ALA A 228 10.98 -2.56 -21.57
C ALA A 228 10.49 -3.93 -22.10
N VAL A 229 9.49 -4.52 -21.45
CA VAL A 229 8.86 -5.77 -21.88
C VAL A 229 8.26 -5.63 -23.27
N GLU A 230 7.45 -4.59 -23.52
CA GLU A 230 6.82 -4.36 -24.81
C GLU A 230 7.82 -4.13 -25.94
N SER A 231 8.90 -3.39 -25.66
CA SER A 231 10.00 -3.16 -26.59
C SER A 231 10.70 -4.47 -27.00
N LEU A 232 10.89 -5.39 -26.05
CA LEU A 232 11.45 -6.72 -26.32
C LEU A 232 10.47 -7.59 -27.12
N LEU A 233 9.19 -7.62 -26.72
CA LEU A 233 8.14 -8.38 -27.40
C LEU A 233 7.92 -7.91 -28.84
N GLY A 234 7.97 -6.59 -29.08
CA GLY A 234 7.91 -6.01 -30.43
C GLY A 234 9.06 -6.47 -31.34
N ARG A 235 10.21 -6.82 -30.74
CA ARG A 235 11.37 -7.41 -31.43
C ARG A 235 11.34 -8.94 -31.47
N LYS A 236 10.25 -9.57 -31.00
CA LYS A 236 10.11 -11.03 -30.84
C LYS A 236 11.21 -11.64 -29.97
N ARG A 237 11.65 -10.91 -28.95
CA ARG A 237 12.64 -11.35 -27.97
C ARG A 237 12.07 -11.26 -26.58
N ILE A 238 12.64 -12.03 -25.66
CA ILE A 238 12.41 -11.87 -24.23
C ILE A 238 13.64 -12.31 -23.47
N ILE A 239 13.78 -11.82 -22.25
CA ILE A 239 14.83 -12.20 -21.31
C ILE A 239 14.21 -12.99 -20.16
N ALA A 240 15.01 -13.82 -19.49
CA ALA A 240 14.52 -14.74 -18.47
C ALA A 240 13.75 -14.03 -17.33
N GLU A 241 14.17 -12.82 -16.99
CA GLU A 241 13.53 -11.95 -15.98
C GLU A 241 12.09 -11.56 -16.32
N TYR A 242 11.73 -11.51 -17.60
CA TYR A 242 10.39 -11.10 -18.05
C TYR A 242 9.55 -12.25 -18.60
N LEU A 243 10.00 -13.49 -18.42
CA LEU A 243 9.35 -14.65 -19.04
C LEU A 243 7.87 -14.79 -18.62
N ASP A 244 7.55 -14.41 -17.38
CA ASP A 244 6.20 -14.49 -16.84
C ASP A 244 5.20 -13.61 -17.59
N TYR A 245 5.65 -12.51 -18.19
CA TYR A 245 4.84 -11.63 -19.06
C TYR A 245 4.42 -12.27 -20.39
N LEU A 246 4.82 -13.51 -20.69
CA LEU A 246 4.27 -14.25 -21.82
C LEU A 246 3.04 -15.08 -21.45
N PHE A 247 2.88 -15.41 -20.17
CA PHE A 247 1.96 -16.46 -19.73
C PHE A 247 0.69 -15.88 -19.11
N ALA A 248 -0.07 -15.11 -19.88
CA ALA A 248 -1.41 -14.64 -19.49
C ALA A 248 -2.44 -15.77 -19.39
N ARG A 249 -2.25 -16.81 -20.22
CA ARG A 249 -3.31 -17.71 -20.67
C ARG A 249 -3.04 -19.19 -20.41
N ALA A 250 -1.82 -19.54 -20.00
CA ALA A 250 -1.36 -20.94 -20.01
C ALA A 250 -1.81 -21.79 -18.82
N LEU A 251 -2.42 -21.20 -17.79
CA LEU A 251 -2.83 -21.93 -16.57
C LEU A 251 -4.34 -22.16 -16.44
N ALA A 252 -5.16 -21.58 -17.32
CA ALA A 252 -6.62 -21.81 -17.27
C ALA A 252 -7.05 -23.14 -17.91
N ASP A 253 -6.21 -23.77 -18.74
CA ASP A 253 -6.59 -24.94 -19.57
C ASP A 253 -5.94 -26.27 -19.17
N VAL A 254 -5.36 -26.36 -17.97
CA VAL A 254 -4.80 -27.61 -17.41
C VAL A 254 -5.71 -28.16 -16.32
N SER A 255 -7.01 -28.26 -16.58
CA SER A 255 -7.94 -29.12 -15.81
C SER A 255 -7.98 -30.52 -16.43
N GLY A 256 -6.80 -31.13 -16.51
CA GLY A 256 -6.58 -32.45 -17.10
C GLY A 256 -5.39 -33.12 -16.43
N SER A 257 -5.61 -33.58 -15.20
CA SER A 257 -4.77 -34.52 -14.46
C SER A 257 -3.25 -34.27 -14.52
N HIS A 258 -2.71 -33.63 -13.49
CA HIS A 258 -1.64 -34.15 -12.62
C HIS A 258 -1.26 -33.02 -11.65
N LYS A 259 -1.05 -33.37 -10.38
CA LYS A 259 -0.50 -32.47 -9.36
C LYS A 259 0.85 -31.94 -9.86
N CYS A 260 0.85 -30.79 -10.53
CA CYS A 260 2.06 -30.02 -10.76
C CYS A 260 2.22 -29.13 -9.52
N SER A 261 3.09 -29.54 -8.62
CA SER A 261 3.59 -28.71 -7.54
C SER A 261 4.04 -27.38 -8.13
N MET A 262 3.30 -26.31 -7.79
CA MET A 262 3.52 -24.97 -8.30
C MET A 262 4.98 -24.58 -8.17
N LEU A 263 5.54 -24.09 -9.29
CA LEU A 263 6.73 -23.28 -9.29
C LEU A 263 6.41 -22.00 -8.51
N THR A 264 6.64 -22.03 -7.20
CA THR A 264 6.84 -20.79 -6.44
C THR A 264 8.13 -20.17 -6.97
N ALA A 265 8.00 -19.23 -7.91
CA ALA A 265 9.09 -18.37 -8.33
C ALA A 265 9.43 -17.40 -7.19
N SER A 266 10.05 -17.95 -6.15
CA SER A 266 10.85 -17.20 -5.18
C SER A 266 12.09 -16.72 -5.90
N ARG A 267 11.96 -15.61 -6.64
CA ARG A 267 13.03 -14.68 -7.06
C ARG A 267 12.47 -13.62 -8.00
N PHE A 268 11.54 -12.81 -7.50
CA PHE A 268 11.38 -11.46 -8.05
C PHE A 268 12.51 -10.60 -7.47
N ARG A 269 13.57 -10.38 -8.26
CA ARG A 269 14.42 -9.20 -8.10
C ARG A 269 13.76 -8.12 -8.94
N MET A 270 12.76 -7.44 -8.37
CA MET A 270 12.35 -6.16 -8.94
C MET A 270 13.54 -5.21 -8.76
N ASN A 271 14.12 -4.75 -9.85
CA ASN A 271 15.15 -3.72 -9.82
C ASN A 271 14.44 -2.39 -9.50
N TYR A 272 14.24 -2.10 -8.22
CA TYR A 272 13.58 -0.89 -7.72
C TYR A 272 14.47 0.37 -7.76
N ALA A 273 15.64 0.29 -8.42
CA ALA A 273 16.75 1.25 -8.38
C ALA A 273 16.44 2.70 -8.85
N SER A 274 15.18 3.05 -9.12
CA SER A 274 14.74 4.39 -9.52
C SER A 274 13.63 4.99 -8.63
N ARG A 275 13.14 4.31 -7.58
CA ARG A 275 11.98 4.80 -6.78
C ARG A 275 12.26 5.93 -5.79
N SER A 276 13.34 6.69 -5.97
CA SER A 276 13.63 7.91 -5.22
C SER A 276 13.23 9.16 -6.01
N GLY A 277 12.08 9.74 -5.66
CA GLY A 277 11.88 11.18 -5.79
C GLY A 277 10.86 11.66 -6.83
N LYS A 278 9.58 11.44 -6.55
CA LYS A 278 8.56 12.46 -6.83
C LYS A 278 7.68 12.62 -5.59
N ALA A 279 8.21 13.36 -4.62
CA ALA A 279 7.36 13.95 -3.58
C ALA A 279 6.37 14.90 -4.28
N ILE A 280 5.11 14.49 -4.34
CA ILE A 280 4.00 15.39 -4.65
C ILE A 280 3.87 16.33 -3.46
N ALA A 281 4.54 17.47 -3.55
CA ALA A 281 4.30 18.59 -2.65
C ALA A 281 2.93 19.18 -2.99
N GLN A 282 1.91 18.86 -2.21
CA GLN A 282 0.67 19.63 -2.17
C GLN A 282 0.75 20.62 -1.00
N ARG A 283 0.65 21.90 -1.35
CA ARG A 283 0.49 23.05 -0.45
C ARG A 283 -0.94 23.15 0.04
#